data_AF-A0A1G7WGX1-F1
#
_entry.id   AF-A0A1G7WGX1-F1
#
_cell.length_a   1.000
_cell.length_b   1.000
_cell.length_c   1.000
_cell.angle_alpha   90.00
_cell.angle_beta   90.00
_cell.angle_gamma   90.00
#
_symmetry.space_group_name_H-M   'P 1'
#
loop_
_entity.id
_entity.type
_entity.pdbx_description
1 polymer ?
#
loop_
_entity_poly.entity_id
_entity_poly.type
_entity_poly.pdbx_seq_one_letter_code
_entity_poly.pdbx_strand_id
1 'polypeptide(L)' 'MTQRQRKALGTVLTIVTLIAWAVMGMWIYDTWLVGANNLIHLLFFVLFGLAWVFPAMVVIRWMAKPDRL' A
#
# COMPACT_ATOMS: atom_id res chain seq x y z
N MET A 1 3.23 7.93 22.61
CA MET A 1 4.41 7.64 21.76
C MET A 1 4.95 8.95 21.26
N THR A 2 6.26 9.17 21.39
CA THR A 2 6.91 10.34 20.79
C THR A 2 6.91 10.23 19.26
N GLN A 3 7.05 11.36 18.57
CA GLN A 3 7.11 11.45 17.12
C GLN A 3 8.21 10.53 16.54
N ARG A 4 9.35 10.41 17.23
CA ARG A 4 10.46 9.53 16.84
C ARG A 4 10.09 8.03 16.91
N GLN A 5 9.38 7.61 17.95
CA GLN A 5 8.90 6.22 18.08
C GLN A 5 7.85 5.90 17.01
N ARG A 6 6.95 6.84 16.70
CA ARG A 6 5.96 6.69 15.64
C ARG A 6 6.59 6.60 14.24
N LYS A 7 7.70 7.30 13.99
CA LYS A 7 8.49 7.15 12.76
C LYS A 7 9.07 5.74 12.63
N ALA A 8 9.71 5.22 13.69
CA ALA A 8 10.28 3.88 13.66
C ALA A 8 9.23 2.80 13.38
N LEU A 9 8.09 2.86 14.09
CA LEU A 9 6.98 1.93 13.86
C LEU A 9 6.32 2.16 12.49
N GLY A 10 6.18 3.41 12.07
CA GLY A 10 5.63 3.80 10.78
C GLY A 10 6.42 3.23 9.60
N THR A 11 7.75 3.18 9.67
CA THR A 11 8.58 2.52 8.65
C THR A 11 8.25 1.02 8.55
N VAL A 12 8.18 0.31 9.67
CA VAL A 12 7.83 -1.12 9.69
C VAL A 12 6.42 -1.33 9.13
N LEU A 13 5.44 -0.54 9.59
CA LEU A 13 4.07 -0.61 9.08
C LEU A 13 3.98 -0.32 7.59
N THR A 14 4.77 0.61 7.06
CA THR A 14 4.81 0.91 5.63
C THR A 14 5.29 -0.31 4.83
N ILE A 15 6.31 -1.00 5.31
CA ILE A 15 6.82 -2.23 4.67
C ILE A 15 5.77 -3.33 4.72
N VAL A 16 5.14 -3.55 5.87
CA VAL A 16 4.07 -4.56 6.04
C VAL A 16 2.90 -4.26 5.10
N THR A 17 2.47 -3.00 5.01
CA THR A 17 1.43 -2.57 4.09
C THR A 17 1.79 -2.85 2.63
N LEU A 18 3.05 -2.62 2.25
CA LEU A 18 3.54 -2.89 0.89
C LEU A 18 3.53 -4.38 0.57
N ILE A 19 3.97 -5.23 1.51
CA ILE A 19 3.91 -6.69 1.37
C ILE A 19 2.47 -7.16 1.24
N ALA A 20 1.59 -6.72 2.14
CA ALA A 20 0.18 -7.08 2.11
C ALA A 20 -0.49 -6.67 0.79
N TRP A 21 -0.15 -5.47 0.27
CA TRP A 21 -0.66 -4.98 -1.00
C TRP A 21 -0.20 -5.83 -2.18
N ALA A 22 1.09 -6.17 -2.22
CA ALA A 22 1.65 -7.01 -3.29
C ALA A 22 1.04 -8.41 -3.29
N VAL A 23 0.91 -9.04 -2.13
CA VAL A 23 0.28 -10.36 -1.99
C VAL A 23 -1.18 -10.32 -2.43
N MET A 24 -1.93 -9.29 -2.01
CA MET A 24 -3.32 -9.11 -2.43
C MET A 24 -3.44 -8.91 -3.94
N GLY A 25 -2.55 -8.12 -4.55
CA GLY A 25 -2.51 -7.91 -5.99
C GLY A 25 -2.25 -9.19 -6.77
N MET A 26 -1.27 -10.00 -6.34
CA MET A 26 -1.00 -11.30 -6.94
C MET A 26 -2.20 -12.24 -6.81
N TRP A 27 -2.80 -12.32 -5.63
CA TRP A 27 -3.96 -13.18 -5.39
C TRP A 27 -5.17 -12.78 -6.25
N ILE A 28 -5.48 -11.47 -6.33
CA ILE A 28 -6.57 -10.96 -7.18
C ILE A 28 -6.28 -11.24 -8.66
N TYR A 29 -5.05 -11.01 -9.10
CA TYR A 29 -4.66 -11.26 -10.48
C TYR A 29 -4.82 -12.72 -10.87
N ASP A 30 -4.26 -13.62 -10.08
CA ASP A 30 -4.31 -15.06 -10.35
C ASP A 30 -5.75 -15.59 -10.34
N THR A 31 -6.59 -15.11 -9.41
CA THR A 31 -7.95 -15.59 -9.26
C THR A 31 -8.89 -15.11 -10.39
N TRP A 32 -8.72 -13.88 -10.88
CA TRP A 32 -9.74 -13.23 -11.73
C TRP A 32 -9.26 -12.81 -13.11
N LEU A 33 -7.95 -12.64 -13.33
CA LEU A 33 -7.44 -11.95 -14.50
C LEU A 33 -6.64 -12.83 -15.46
N VAL A 34 -6.36 -14.10 -15.12
CA VAL A 34 -5.49 -15.01 -15.90
C VAL A 34 -5.96 -15.30 -17.34
N GLY A 35 -7.22 -15.00 -17.71
CA GLY A 35 -7.71 -15.09 -19.10
C GLY A 35 -8.25 -13.79 -19.68
N ALA A 36 -8.07 -12.66 -18.97
CA ALA A 36 -8.60 -11.38 -19.41
C ALA A 36 -7.82 -10.82 -20.61
N ASN A 37 -8.44 -9.91 -21.36
CA ASN A 37 -7.77 -9.25 -22.48
C ASN A 37 -6.68 -8.26 -21.98
N ASN A 38 -5.78 -7.87 -22.90
CA ASN A 38 -4.64 -7.01 -22.58
C ASN A 38 -5.05 -5.63 -22.04
N LEU A 39 -6.20 -5.08 -22.45
CA LEU A 39 -6.67 -3.79 -21.96
C LEU A 39 -7.06 -3.86 -20.47
N ILE A 40 -7.70 -4.96 -20.06
CA ILE A 40 -8.04 -5.19 -18.65
C ILE A 40 -6.78 -5.38 -17.81
N HIS A 41 -5.78 -6.12 -18.31
CA HIS A 41 -4.48 -6.22 -17.62
C HIS A 41 -3.81 -4.87 -17.45
N LEU A 42 -3.78 -4.05 -18.51
CA LEU A 42 -3.23 -2.70 -18.45
C LEU A 42 -3.94 -1.85 -17.39
N LEU A 43 -5.27 -1.82 -17.42
CA LEU A 43 -6.07 -1.07 -16.45
C LEU A 43 -5.82 -1.57 -15.02
N PHE A 44 -5.78 -2.89 -14.83
CA PHE A 44 -5.51 -3.46 -13.51
C PHE A 44 -4.14 -3.03 -12.98
N PHE A 45 -3.07 -3.21 -13.76
CA PHE A 45 -1.73 -2.85 -13.29
C PHE A 45 -1.56 -1.35 -13.05
N VAL A 46 -2.14 -0.50 -13.89
CA VAL A 46 -2.11 0.96 -13.68
C VAL A 46 -2.91 1.35 -12.45
N LEU A 47 -4.16 0.91 -12.33
CA LEU A 47 -5.03 1.34 -11.23
C LEU A 47 -4.57 0.74 -9.89
N PHE A 48 -4.27 -0.56 -9.85
CA PHE A 48 -3.80 -1.24 -8.65
C PHE A 48 -2.39 -0.77 -8.24
N GLY A 49 -1.53 -0.53 -9.24
CA GLY A 49 -0.19 0.04 -9.08
C GLY A 49 -0.17 1.52 -8.71
N LEU A 50 -1.29 2.24 -8.81
CA LEU A 50 -1.45 3.59 -8.27
C LEU A 50 -2.17 3.57 -6.91
N ALA A 51 -3.07 2.62 -6.70
CA ALA A 51 -3.89 2.53 -5.50
C ALA A 51 -3.10 2.20 -4.22
N TRP A 52 -1.91 1.59 -4.31
CA TRP A 52 -1.06 1.33 -3.11
C TRP A 52 -0.67 2.60 -2.34
N VAL A 53 -0.70 3.76 -3.00
CA VAL A 53 -0.40 5.05 -2.38
C VAL A 53 -1.40 5.36 -1.26
N PHE A 54 -2.66 4.94 -1.38
CA PHE A 54 -3.67 5.22 -0.36
C PHE A 54 -3.35 4.55 0.99
N PRO A 55 -3.09 3.22 1.05
CA PRO A 55 -2.61 2.58 2.27
C PRO A 55 -1.34 3.22 2.85
N ALA A 56 -0.33 3.47 2.00
CA ALA A 56 0.93 4.06 2.45
C ALA A 56 0.73 5.47 3.02
N MET A 57 -0.12 6.29 2.40
CA MET A 57 -0.41 7.65 2.82
C MET A 57 -1.03 7.70 4.23
N VAL A 58 -1.91 6.75 4.57
CA VAL A 58 -2.50 6.67 5.91
C VAL A 58 -1.41 6.45 6.97
N VAL A 59 -0.49 5.51 6.72
CA VAL A 59 0.63 5.23 7.64
C VAL A 59 1.58 6.42 7.75
N ILE A 60 1.95 7.02 6.61
CA ILE A 60 2.87 8.15 6.54
C ILE A 60 2.28 9.36 7.28
N ARG A 61 1.02 9.69 7.04
CA ARG A 61 0.33 10.81 7.68
C ARG A 61 0.27 10.63 9.20
N TRP A 62 0.02 9.41 9.65
CA TRP A 62 0.03 9.08 11.07
C TRP A 62 1.42 9.23 11.70
N MET A 63 2.49 8.77 11.05
CA MET A 63 3.85 8.91 11.62
C MET A 63 4.41 10.33 11.53
N ALA A 64 3.96 11.12 10.55
CA ALA A 64 4.40 12.51 10.36
C ALA A 64 3.74 13.52 11.32
N LYS A 65 2.61 13.16 11.95
CA LYS A 65 1.88 14.06 12.87
C LYS A 65 2.80 14.64 13.97
N PRO A 66 2.92 15.96 14.14
CA PRO A 66 3.73 16.52 15.22
C PRO A 66 3.15 16.17 16.58
N ASP A 67 4.01 16.04 17.59
CA ASP A 67 3.55 15.92 18.98
C ASP A 67 2.94 17.27 19.39
N ARG A 68 1.83 17.26 20.16
CA ARG A 68 1.29 18.51 20.69
C ARG A 68 2.27 19.05 21.72
N LEU A 69 2.58 20.34 21.59
CA LEU A 69 3.38 21.12 22.55
C LEU A 69 2.78 21.04 23.95
#